data_AF-A0A845JYX5-F1
#
_entry.id   AF-A0A845JYX5-F1
#
_cell.length_a   1.000
_cell.length_b   1.000
_cell.length_c   1.000
_cell.angle_alpha   90.00
_cell.angle_beta   90.00
_cell.angle_gamma   90.00
#
_symmetry.space_group_name_H-M   'P 1'
#
loop_
_entity.id
_entity.type
_entity.pdbx_description
1 polymer ?
#
loop_
_entity_poly.entity_id
_entity_poly.type
_entity_poly.pdbx_seq_one_letter_code
_entity_poly.pdbx_strand_id
1 'polypeptide(L)'
;MLQVLFSKVFPSGLKLTSQEPEPEKMLENNDAALIIGDQALGFCKAGVLIYDLSEEWFNRTGKTFVHAVIAVREGIEVNCFQTLNNAKQEGLQNLDAIAKAQAEKTGHPVALLQDYLKNKIRYDFDDEEMEGLVHFQSLCHESGLLTEIFPLRFV
;
A
#
# COMPACT_ATOMS: atom_id res chain seq x y z
N MET A 1 -2.17 7.59 4.50
CA MET A 1 -0.92 7.28 5.22
C MET A 1 0.01 8.49 5.36
N LEU A 2 0.56 9.06 4.28
CA LEU A 2 1.51 10.20 4.35
C LEU A 2 1.00 11.36 5.22
N GLN A 3 -0.20 11.86 4.94
CA GLN A 3 -0.80 12.95 5.71
C GLN A 3 -0.95 12.62 7.20
N VAL A 4 -1.29 11.37 7.53
CA VAL A 4 -1.40 10.93 8.93
C VAL A 4 -0.03 10.92 9.62
N LEU A 5 0.96 10.26 9.01
CA LEU A 5 2.29 10.10 9.60
C LEU A 5 3.04 11.42 9.81
N PHE A 6 2.82 12.37 8.90
CA PHE A 6 3.60 13.61 8.84
C PHE A 6 2.79 14.88 9.10
N SER A 7 1.52 14.76 9.51
CA SER A 7 0.66 15.90 9.88
C SER A 7 1.30 16.88 10.87
N LYS A 8 2.12 16.35 11.80
CA LYS A 8 2.84 17.12 12.84
C LYS A 8 4.31 17.36 12.52
N VAL A 9 4.81 16.79 11.43
CA VAL A 9 6.23 16.84 11.03
C VAL A 9 6.42 17.84 9.89
N PHE A 10 5.53 17.84 8.90
CA PHE A 10 5.62 18.75 7.79
C PHE A 10 5.31 20.19 8.22
N PRO A 11 6.05 21.18 7.70
CA PRO A 11 5.79 22.58 7.99
C PRO A 11 4.40 22.98 7.49
N SER A 12 3.82 23.99 8.14
CA SER A 12 2.61 24.65 7.64
C SER A 12 2.83 25.15 6.20
N GLY A 13 1.93 24.79 5.29
CA GLY A 13 2.02 25.23 3.89
C GLY A 13 2.55 24.19 2.90
N LEU A 14 2.59 22.90 3.26
CA LEU A 14 2.88 21.82 2.30
C LEU A 14 1.98 21.94 1.06
N LYS A 15 2.59 22.16 -0.10
CA LYS A 15 1.89 22.24 -1.38
C LYS A 15 1.90 20.87 -2.05
N LEU A 16 0.73 20.26 -2.16
CA LEU A 16 0.56 19.01 -2.90
C LEU A 16 0.17 19.33 -4.34
N THR A 17 0.88 18.76 -5.31
CA THR A 17 0.54 18.83 -6.73
C THR A 17 0.46 17.43 -7.32
N SER A 18 -0.59 17.15 -8.09
CA SER A 18 -0.72 15.88 -8.81
C SER A 18 0.08 15.93 -10.11
N GLN A 19 0.80 14.85 -10.41
CA GLN A 19 1.56 14.65 -11.65
C GLN A 19 1.49 13.18 -12.05
N GLU A 20 1.88 12.86 -13.28
CA GLU A 20 2.13 11.47 -13.67
C GLU A 20 3.20 10.86 -12.76
N PRO A 21 3.14 9.56 -12.44
CA PRO A 21 4.03 8.89 -11.49
C PRO A 21 5.42 8.63 -12.11
N GLU A 22 6.07 9.69 -12.57
CA GLU A 22 7.42 9.71 -13.11
C GLU A 22 8.33 10.42 -12.09
N PRO A 23 8.93 9.69 -11.12
CA PRO A 23 9.56 10.29 -9.95
C PRO A 23 10.64 11.31 -10.32
N GLU A 24 11.38 11.08 -11.40
CA GLU A 24 12.42 12.00 -11.85
C GLU A 24 11.85 13.36 -12.25
N LYS A 25 10.75 13.37 -13.03
CA LYS A 25 10.05 14.61 -13.43
C LYS A 25 9.36 15.28 -12.24
N MET A 26 8.79 14.48 -11.35
CA MET A 26 8.16 14.99 -10.13
C MET A 26 9.16 15.78 -9.28
N LEU A 27 10.41 15.30 -9.21
CA LEU A 27 11.50 15.93 -8.45
C LEU A 27 12.15 17.13 -9.15
N GLU A 28 11.87 17.41 -10.43
CA GLU A 28 12.40 18.60 -11.11
C GLU A 28 11.81 19.89 -10.55
N ASN A 29 10.54 19.85 -10.12
CA ASN A 29 9.78 21.02 -9.69
C ASN A 29 9.25 20.92 -8.25
N ASN A 30 9.58 19.86 -7.52
CA ASN A 30 9.15 19.63 -6.14
C ASN A 30 10.30 19.09 -5.29
N ASP A 31 10.24 19.38 -3.99
CA ASP A 31 11.25 18.91 -3.03
C ASP A 31 11.16 17.39 -2.74
N ALA A 32 10.01 16.77 -3.01
CA ALA A 32 9.75 15.36 -2.79
C ALA A 32 8.70 14.81 -3.76
N ALA A 33 8.72 13.49 -3.97
CA ALA A 33 7.74 12.76 -4.78
C ALA A 33 7.12 11.62 -3.96
N LEU A 34 5.77 11.54 -3.97
CA LEU A 34 5.03 10.39 -3.45
C LEU A 34 4.61 9.51 -4.64
N ILE A 35 5.04 8.26 -4.62
CA ILE A 35 4.76 7.28 -5.67
C ILE A 35 4.26 5.97 -5.05
N ILE A 36 3.47 5.22 -5.81
CA ILE A 36 2.90 3.92 -5.41
C ILE A 36 2.92 2.96 -6.60
N GLY A 37 2.74 1.66 -6.32
CA GLY A 37 2.68 0.62 -7.36
C GLY A 37 4.03 0.38 -8.04
N ASP A 38 4.00 -0.07 -9.29
CA ASP A 38 5.20 -0.52 -10.02
C ASP A 38 6.28 0.56 -10.12
N GLN A 39 5.89 1.82 -10.26
CA GLN A 39 6.85 2.94 -10.34
C GLN A 39 7.65 3.17 -9.04
N ALA A 40 7.12 2.71 -7.91
CA ALA A 40 7.82 2.74 -6.64
C ALA A 40 8.73 1.52 -6.44
N LEU A 41 8.43 0.39 -7.11
CA LEU A 41 9.08 -0.88 -6.84
C LEU A 41 10.52 -0.87 -7.35
N GLY A 42 11.48 -0.96 -6.42
CA GLY A 42 12.90 -0.94 -6.77
C GLY A 42 13.38 0.41 -7.31
N PHE A 43 12.60 1.48 -7.14
CA PHE A 43 13.06 2.82 -7.48
C PHE A 43 14.32 3.16 -6.67
N CYS A 44 15.36 3.62 -7.36
CA CYS A 44 16.56 4.14 -6.72
C CYS A 44 17.10 5.32 -7.53
N LYS A 45 17.54 6.37 -6.83
CA LYS A 45 18.16 7.54 -7.46
C LYS A 45 19.24 8.09 -6.54
N ALA A 46 20.44 8.24 -7.07
CA ALA A 46 21.55 8.82 -6.32
C ALA A 46 21.22 10.24 -5.87
N GLY A 47 21.52 10.57 -4.61
CA GLY A 47 21.27 11.89 -4.04
C GLY A 47 19.83 12.11 -3.56
N VAL A 48 18.96 11.09 -3.60
CA VAL A 48 17.59 11.16 -3.09
C VAL A 48 17.41 10.21 -1.90
N LEU A 49 16.75 10.68 -0.85
CA LEU A 49 16.33 9.85 0.27
C LEU A 49 15.01 9.15 -0.07
N ILE A 50 14.95 7.84 0.18
CA ILE A 50 13.78 7.01 -0.10
C ILE A 50 13.22 6.53 1.23
N TYR A 51 11.93 6.77 1.45
CA TYR A 51 11.20 6.34 2.63
C TYR A 51 10.13 5.34 2.22
N ASP A 52 10.15 4.14 2.80
CA ASP A 52 9.02 3.22 2.74
C ASP A 52 7.98 3.67 3.78
N LEU A 53 6.81 4.10 3.31
CA LEU A 53 5.77 4.60 4.20
C LEU A 53 5.17 3.49 5.09
N SER A 54 5.20 2.23 4.65
CA SER A 54 4.75 1.09 5.47
C SER A 54 5.75 0.80 6.58
N GLU A 55 7.06 0.94 6.30
CA GLU A 55 8.10 0.87 7.32
C GLU A 55 7.99 2.02 8.32
N GLU A 56 7.84 3.27 7.84
CA GLU A 56 7.62 4.43 8.70
C GLU A 56 6.37 4.29 9.57
N TRP A 57 5.29 3.72 9.01
CA TRP A 57 4.08 3.40 9.74
C TRP A 57 4.36 2.40 10.87
N PHE A 58 5.01 1.28 10.55
CA PHE A 58 5.33 0.25 11.54
C PHE A 58 6.25 0.79 12.64
N ASN A 59 7.28 1.55 12.27
CA ASN A 59 8.22 2.14 13.23
C ASN A 59 7.55 3.10 14.23
N ARG A 60 6.48 3.79 13.81
CA ARG A 60 5.78 4.77 14.66
C ARG A 60 4.62 4.18 15.44
N THR A 61 3.94 3.17 14.91
CA THR A 61 2.69 2.64 15.48
C THR A 61 2.85 1.23 16.05
N GLY A 62 3.84 0.46 15.59
CA GLY A 62 3.96 -0.97 15.86
C GLY A 62 2.84 -1.80 15.23
N LYS A 63 2.04 -1.22 14.31
CA LYS A 63 0.88 -1.88 13.69
C LYS A 63 1.13 -2.22 12.23
N THR A 64 0.44 -3.24 11.75
CA THR A 64 0.33 -3.54 10.31
C THR A 64 -0.35 -2.39 9.57
N PHE A 65 -0.14 -2.30 8.25
CA PHE A 65 -0.86 -1.37 7.39
C PHE A 65 -1.58 -2.12 6.28
N VAL A 66 -2.88 -1.86 6.12
CA VAL A 66 -3.72 -2.49 5.09
C VAL A 66 -3.83 -1.54 3.90
N HIS A 67 -3.15 -1.86 2.80
CA HIS A 67 -3.16 -1.05 1.58
C HIS A 67 -4.44 -1.20 0.76
N ALA A 68 -5.04 -2.39 0.73
CA ALA A 68 -6.23 -2.68 -0.06
C ALA A 68 -7.04 -3.84 0.54
N VAL A 69 -8.35 -3.81 0.28
CA VAL A 69 -9.29 -4.90 0.58
C VAL A 69 -10.17 -5.16 -0.63
N ILE A 70 -10.70 -6.38 -0.76
CA ILE A 70 -11.80 -6.67 -1.68
C ILE A 70 -13.10 -6.38 -0.94
N ALA A 71 -13.88 -5.42 -1.44
CA ALA A 71 -15.13 -5.00 -0.83
C ALA A 71 -16.30 -5.14 -1.82
N VAL A 72 -17.49 -5.41 -1.27
CA VAL A 72 -18.75 -5.43 -2.01
C VAL A 72 -19.71 -4.40 -1.45
N ARG A 73 -20.64 -3.92 -2.28
CA ARG A 73 -21.72 -3.05 -1.81
C ARG A 73 -22.68 -3.83 -0.92
N GLU A 74 -23.18 -3.18 0.13
CA GLU A 74 -24.22 -3.76 0.98
C GLU A 74 -25.44 -4.24 0.16
N GLY A 75 -25.98 -5.40 0.54
CA GLY A 75 -27.11 -6.04 -0.15
C GLY A 75 -26.75 -6.87 -1.38
N ILE A 76 -25.47 -6.93 -1.78
CA ILE A 76 -25.02 -7.83 -2.84
C ILE A 76 -24.68 -9.20 -2.25
N GLU A 77 -25.30 -10.26 -2.80
CA GLU A 77 -24.96 -11.64 -2.46
C GLU A 77 -23.56 -11.99 -2.99
N VAL A 78 -22.71 -12.51 -2.12
CA VAL A 78 -21.32 -12.89 -2.46
C VAL A 78 -21.25 -14.40 -2.65
N ASN A 79 -21.17 -14.84 -3.90
CA ASN A 79 -21.02 -16.27 -4.25
C ASN A 79 -19.62 -16.61 -4.80
N CYS A 80 -18.71 -15.64 -4.84
CA CYS A 80 -17.37 -15.81 -5.43
C CYS A 80 -16.26 -16.02 -4.39
N PHE A 81 -16.59 -16.09 -3.09
CA PHE A 81 -15.58 -16.19 -2.02
C PHE A 81 -14.65 -17.39 -2.21
N GLN A 82 -15.22 -18.58 -2.45
CA GLN A 82 -14.40 -19.78 -2.68
C GLN A 82 -13.53 -19.66 -3.93
N THR A 83 -14.04 -19.03 -5.00
CA THR A 83 -13.29 -18.78 -6.22
C THR A 83 -12.10 -17.85 -5.98
N LEU A 84 -12.31 -16.76 -5.24
CA LEU A 84 -11.24 -15.83 -4.87
C LEU A 84 -10.18 -16.51 -3.98
N ASN A 85 -10.61 -17.31 -3.00
CA ASN A 85 -9.68 -18.03 -2.14
C ASN A 85 -8.87 -19.07 -2.94
N ASN A 86 -9.51 -19.82 -3.83
CA ASN A 86 -8.82 -20.77 -4.70
C ASN A 86 -7.80 -20.06 -5.60
N ALA A 87 -8.17 -18.92 -6.21
CA ALA A 87 -7.27 -18.13 -7.03
C ALA A 87 -6.07 -17.58 -6.24
N LYS A 88 -6.30 -17.14 -4.99
CA LYS A 88 -5.21 -16.74 -4.07
C LYS A 88 -4.26 -17.90 -3.81
N GLN A 89 -4.78 -19.07 -3.45
CA GLN A 89 -3.97 -20.25 -3.16
C GLN A 89 -3.17 -20.70 -4.39
N GLU A 90 -3.78 -20.71 -5.57
CA GLU A 90 -3.08 -20.98 -6.83
C GLU A 90 -1.96 -19.97 -7.08
N GLY A 91 -2.23 -18.67 -6.90
CA GLY A 91 -1.23 -17.62 -7.05
C GLY A 91 -0.04 -17.80 -6.11
N LEU A 92 -0.30 -18.10 -4.83
CA LEU A 92 0.73 -18.35 -3.81
C LEU A 92 1.61 -19.56 -4.13
N GLN A 93 1.04 -20.60 -4.74
CA GLN A 93 1.81 -21.78 -5.18
C GLN A 93 2.64 -21.51 -6.44
N ASN A 94 2.33 -20.45 -7.19
CA ASN A 94 2.93 -20.14 -8.49
C ASN A 94 3.66 -18.78 -8.51
N LEU A 95 4.07 -18.24 -7.36
CA LEU A 95 4.73 -16.94 -7.26
C LEU A 95 5.95 -16.80 -8.19
N ASP A 96 6.75 -17.85 -8.34
CA ASP A 96 7.92 -17.83 -9.22
C ASP A 96 7.56 -17.66 -10.70
N ALA A 97 6.48 -18.31 -11.14
CA ALA A 97 5.99 -18.17 -12.51
C ALA A 97 5.40 -16.77 -12.73
N ILE A 98 4.64 -16.27 -11.75
CA ILE A 98 4.06 -14.92 -11.77
C ILE A 98 5.18 -13.87 -11.84
N ALA A 99 6.21 -13.99 -10.98
CA ALA A 99 7.33 -13.06 -10.95
C ALA A 99 8.10 -13.03 -12.29
N LYS A 100 8.32 -14.19 -12.93
CA LYS A 100 8.94 -14.25 -14.27
C LYS A 100 8.09 -13.56 -15.33
N ALA A 101 6.79 -13.87 -15.37
CA ALA A 101 5.87 -13.26 -16.33
C ALA A 101 5.75 -11.73 -16.13
N GLN A 102 5.83 -11.24 -14.89
CA GLN A 102 5.83 -9.81 -14.59
C GLN A 102 7.17 -9.14 -14.90
N ALA A 103 8.30 -9.83 -14.69
CA ALA A 103 9.61 -9.32 -15.09
C ALA A 103 9.68 -9.04 -16.60
N GLU A 104 9.11 -9.92 -17.43
CA GLU A 104 9.03 -9.72 -18.89
C GLU A 104 8.22 -8.48 -19.29
N LYS A 105 7.18 -8.15 -18.52
CA LYS A 105 6.29 -7.01 -18.81
C LYS A 105 6.84 -5.68 -18.31
N THR A 106 7.45 -5.70 -17.13
CA THR A 106 7.85 -4.48 -16.39
C THR A 106 9.32 -4.15 -16.53
N GLY A 107 10.16 -5.14 -16.88
CA GLY A 107 11.62 -5.02 -16.89
C GLY A 107 12.26 -5.13 -15.50
N HIS A 108 11.49 -5.33 -14.42
CA HIS A 108 12.06 -5.52 -13.08
C HIS A 108 12.80 -6.86 -12.96
N PRO A 109 13.84 -6.94 -12.11
CA PRO A 109 14.50 -8.21 -11.82
C PRO A 109 13.54 -9.23 -11.21
N VAL A 110 13.56 -10.47 -11.71
CA VAL A 110 12.72 -11.56 -11.18
C VAL A 110 12.87 -11.71 -9.67
N ALA A 111 14.10 -11.63 -9.14
CA ALA A 111 14.37 -11.75 -7.72
C ALA A 111 13.70 -10.65 -6.88
N LEU A 112 13.61 -9.42 -7.39
CA LEU A 112 12.92 -8.32 -6.72
C LEU A 112 11.42 -8.62 -6.63
N LEU A 113 10.82 -9.07 -7.73
CA LEU A 113 9.39 -9.41 -7.78
C LEU A 113 9.05 -10.61 -6.90
N GLN A 114 9.92 -11.63 -6.87
CA GLN A 114 9.77 -12.78 -5.99
C GLN A 114 9.80 -12.36 -4.52
N ASP A 115 10.79 -11.55 -4.11
CA ASP A 115 10.88 -11.06 -2.73
C ASP A 115 9.65 -10.21 -2.37
N TYR A 116 9.25 -9.30 -3.26
CA TYR A 116 8.08 -8.44 -3.05
C TYR A 116 6.81 -9.25 -2.82
N LEU A 117 6.48 -10.15 -3.75
CA LEU A 117 5.25 -10.95 -3.67
C LEU A 117 5.26 -11.95 -2.52
N LYS A 118 6.43 -12.49 -2.15
CA LYS A 118 6.52 -13.51 -1.11
C LYS A 118 6.68 -12.96 0.29
N ASN A 119 7.49 -11.92 0.46
CA ASN A 119 7.98 -11.48 1.77
C ASN A 119 7.50 -10.07 2.15
N LYS A 120 7.00 -9.26 1.20
CA LYS A 120 6.58 -7.87 1.46
C LYS A 120 5.07 -7.69 1.51
N ILE A 121 4.31 -8.69 1.07
CA ILE A 121 2.84 -8.67 1.08
C ILE A 121 2.32 -9.76 2.01
N ARG A 122 1.42 -9.38 2.92
CA ARG A 122 0.52 -10.30 3.62
C ARG A 122 -0.82 -10.30 2.89
N TYR A 123 -1.28 -11.46 2.45
CA TYR A 123 -2.51 -11.60 1.67
C TYR A 123 -3.73 -11.98 2.51
N ASP A 124 -3.49 -12.55 3.68
CA ASP A 124 -4.54 -12.88 4.65
C ASP A 124 -4.88 -11.64 5.47
N PHE A 125 -6.13 -11.59 5.92
CA PHE A 125 -6.66 -10.48 6.70
C PHE A 125 -7.24 -11.07 7.98
N ASP A 126 -6.45 -11.01 9.05
CA ASP A 126 -6.78 -11.56 10.35
C ASP A 126 -6.80 -10.44 11.41
N ASP A 127 -6.68 -10.80 12.69
CA ASP A 127 -6.80 -9.87 13.82
C ASP A 127 -5.76 -8.74 13.80
N GLU A 128 -4.51 -9.01 13.38
CA GLU A 128 -3.45 -7.99 13.29
C GLU A 128 -3.76 -6.95 12.22
N GLU A 129 -4.20 -7.37 11.03
CA GLU A 129 -4.57 -6.50 9.92
C GLU A 129 -5.84 -5.69 10.25
N MET A 130 -6.80 -6.30 10.93
CA MET A 130 -7.97 -5.61 11.46
C MET A 130 -7.56 -4.49 12.43
N GLU A 131 -6.71 -4.80 13.40
CA GLU A 131 -6.26 -3.83 14.39
C GLU A 131 -5.53 -2.67 13.71
N GLY A 132 -4.65 -2.95 12.76
CA GLY A 132 -3.96 -1.94 11.96
C GLY A 132 -4.91 -1.04 11.17
N LEU A 133 -5.92 -1.63 10.52
CA LEU A 133 -6.91 -0.88 9.74
C LEU A 133 -7.79 0.02 10.63
N VAL A 134 -8.27 -0.50 11.77
CA VAL A 134 -9.04 0.28 12.75
C VAL A 134 -8.19 1.41 13.33
N HIS A 135 -6.92 1.14 13.64
CA HIS A 135 -6.00 2.17 14.13
C HIS A 135 -5.80 3.29 13.10
N PHE A 136 -5.61 2.94 11.83
CA PHE A 136 -5.51 3.92 10.75
C PHE A 136 -6.79 4.76 10.59
N GLN A 137 -7.97 4.15 10.73
CA GLN A 137 -9.24 4.87 10.72
C GLN A 137 -9.34 5.90 11.86
N SER A 138 -8.93 5.53 13.09
CA SER A 138 -8.90 6.45 14.24
C SER A 138 -8.01 7.65 13.96
N LEU A 139 -6.78 7.43 13.47
CA LEU A 139 -5.85 8.52 13.18
C LEU A 139 -6.34 9.43 12.04
N CYS A 140 -7.01 8.86 11.03
CA CYS A 140 -7.64 9.64 9.98
C CYS A 140 -8.76 10.54 10.53
N HIS A 141 -9.57 10.03 11.48
CA HIS A 141 -10.61 10.82 12.14
C HIS A 141 -10.02 11.93 13.01
N GLU A 142 -9.01 11.61 13.85
CA GLU A 142 -8.28 12.59 14.67
C GLU A 142 -7.62 13.69 13.83
N SER A 143 -7.18 13.35 12.62
CA SER A 143 -6.57 14.29 11.68
C SER A 143 -7.60 15.08 10.83
N GLY A 144 -8.90 14.84 11.01
CA GLY A 144 -9.97 15.47 10.24
C GLY A 144 -10.08 14.99 8.78
N LEU A 145 -9.40 13.90 8.42
CA LEU A 145 -9.49 13.28 7.09
C LEU A 145 -10.76 12.41 6.96
N LEU A 146 -11.32 11.96 8.08
CA LEU A 146 -12.62 11.30 8.16
C LEU A 146 -13.53 12.06 9.11
N THR A 147 -14.78 12.28 8.71
CA THR A 147 -15.79 12.96 9.54
C THR A 147 -16.30 12.09 10.67
N GLU A 148 -16.33 10.77 10.49
CA GLU A 148 -16.82 9.82 11.47
C GLU A 148 -16.09 8.47 11.33
N ILE A 149 -16.18 7.65 12.38
CA ILE A 149 -15.63 6.29 12.43
C ILE A 149 -16.77 5.33 12.11
N PHE A 150 -16.55 4.43 11.15
CA PHE A 150 -17.57 3.48 10.71
C PHE A 150 -17.18 2.06 11.13
N PRO A 151 -18.14 1.24 11.61
CA PRO A 151 -17.87 -0.16 11.88
C PRO A 151 -17.58 -0.91 10.59
N LEU A 152 -16.49 -1.68 10.59
CA LEU A 152 -16.17 -2.60 9.50
C LEU A 152 -17.10 -3.82 9.58
N ARG A 153 -17.69 -4.19 8.44
CA ARG A 153 -18.55 -5.37 8.31
C ARG A 153 -17.89 -6.35 7.37
N PHE A 154 -17.77 -7.60 7.82
CA PHE A 154 -17.20 -8.70 7.05
C PHE A 154 -18.32 -9.66 6.65
N VAL A 155 -18.15 -10.27 5.49
CA VAL A 155 -19.09 -11.22 4.88
C VAL A 155 -18.55 -12.62 5.05
#